data_AF-A0A9W9QVC8-F1
#
_entry.id   AF-A0A9W9QVC8-F1
#
_cell.length_a   1.000
_cell.length_b   1.000
_cell.length_c   1.000
_cell.angle_alpha   90.00
_cell.angle_beta   90.00
_cell.angle_gamma   90.00
#
_symmetry.space_group_name_H-M   'P 1'
#
loop_
_entity.id
_entity.type
_entity.pdbx_description
1 polymer ?
#
loop_
_entity_poly.entity_id
_entity_poly.type
_entity_poly.pdbx_seq_one_letter_code
_entity_poly.pdbx_strand_id
1 'polypeptide(L)'
;MDSIQFTCNASQSSCLTPSDDPIALLVKESEKQQFSTETSLERSLDHRRQALYQGQTGDQYLVFTSIPAEQYSRLSDDRSRTRKYVRLLYNSETRILIAKVMPNPAHEFTVRSFDSLISGALHAMGVENDVWNLGSTTVTIGAWKKRPTAAGLRRQQLQV
;
A
#
# COMPACT_ATOMS: atom_id res chain seq x y z
N MET A 1 44.35 -7.90 -29.61
CA MET A 1 43.58 -6.94 -28.78
C MET A 1 42.19 -6.97 -29.36
N ASP A 2 41.35 -7.82 -28.79
CA ASP A 2 40.09 -8.20 -29.42
C ASP A 2 38.97 -7.32 -28.87
N SER A 3 38.39 -6.51 -29.75
CA SER A 3 37.25 -5.65 -29.43
C SER A 3 36.00 -6.51 -29.25
N ILE A 4 35.58 -6.67 -28.00
CA ILE A 4 34.29 -7.27 -27.64
C ILE A 4 33.20 -6.23 -27.93
N GLN A 5 32.43 -6.46 -28.99
CA GLN A 5 31.24 -5.66 -29.29
C GLN A 5 30.04 -6.19 -28.50
N PHE A 6 29.54 -5.39 -27.57
CA PHE A 6 28.28 -5.64 -26.89
C PHE A 6 27.12 -5.14 -27.77
N THR A 7 26.44 -6.06 -28.46
CA THR A 7 25.16 -5.78 -29.10
C THR A 7 24.05 -5.90 -28.06
N CYS A 8 23.53 -4.78 -27.61
CA CYS A 8 22.30 -4.73 -26.83
C CYS A 8 21.12 -5.03 -27.76
N ASN A 9 20.64 -6.27 -27.77
CA ASN A 9 19.37 -6.60 -28.39
C ASN A 9 18.28 -5.84 -27.62
N ALA A 10 17.71 -4.83 -28.27
CA ALA A 10 16.48 -4.20 -27.82
C ALA A 10 15.36 -5.24 -27.90
N SER A 11 15.22 -6.01 -26.82
CA SER A 11 14.07 -6.88 -26.60
C SER A 11 12.83 -6.03 -26.79
N GLN A 12 12.05 -6.38 -27.81
CA GLN A 12 10.74 -5.82 -28.08
C GLN A 12 9.96 -5.90 -26.78
N SER A 13 9.84 -4.75 -26.12
CA SER A 13 8.94 -4.56 -24.98
C SER A 13 7.56 -4.77 -25.55
N SER A 14 7.05 -6.00 -25.43
CA SER A 14 5.68 -6.32 -25.77
C SER A 14 4.81 -5.33 -25.00
N CYS A 15 4.19 -4.43 -25.73
CA CYS A 15 3.17 -3.53 -25.24
C CYS A 15 2.17 -4.35 -24.41
N LEU A 16 2.30 -4.26 -23.09
CA LEU A 16 1.36 -4.85 -22.14
C LEU A 16 -0.02 -4.33 -22.56
N THR A 17 -0.87 -5.24 -23.03
CA THR A 17 -2.25 -4.90 -23.30
C THR A 17 -2.83 -4.33 -22.00
N PRO A 18 -3.63 -3.25 -22.06
CA PRO A 18 -4.13 -2.53 -20.87
C PRO A 18 -5.17 -3.32 -20.04
N SER A 19 -5.16 -4.66 -20.11
CA SER A 19 -6.22 -5.53 -19.60
C SER A 19 -5.84 -6.36 -18.37
N ASP A 20 -4.56 -6.45 -18.02
CA ASP A 20 -4.08 -7.30 -16.91
C ASP A 20 -3.68 -6.48 -15.68
N ASP A 21 -4.35 -5.36 -15.40
CA ASP A 21 -4.18 -4.71 -14.09
C ASP A 21 -4.82 -5.61 -13.02
N PRO A 22 -4.04 -6.25 -12.13
CA PRO A 22 -4.57 -7.13 -11.10
C PRO A 22 -5.55 -6.41 -10.17
N ILE A 23 -5.41 -5.08 -10.03
CA ILE A 23 -6.34 -4.26 -9.25
C ILE A 23 -7.67 -4.10 -9.99
N ALA A 24 -7.65 -3.91 -11.31
CA ALA A 24 -8.86 -3.82 -12.10
C ALA A 24 -9.63 -5.15 -12.11
N LEU A 25 -8.94 -6.30 -12.14
CA LEU A 25 -9.55 -7.62 -11.98
C LEU A 25 -10.20 -7.78 -10.60
N LEU A 26 -9.48 -7.42 -9.53
CA LEU A 26 -10.03 -7.45 -8.17
C LEU A 26 -11.31 -6.61 -8.05
N VAL A 27 -11.33 -5.42 -8.64
CA VAL A 27 -12.51 -4.53 -8.63
C VAL A 27 -13.67 -5.11 -9.45
N LYS A 28 -13.41 -5.95 -10.46
CA LYS A 28 -14.47 -6.63 -11.23
C LYS A 28 -15.06 -7.82 -10.47
N GLU A 29 -14.23 -8.57 -9.77
CA GLU A 29 -14.64 -9.80 -9.07
C GLU A 29 -15.24 -9.54 -7.68
N SER A 30 -14.85 -8.44 -7.02
CA SER A 30 -15.31 -8.13 -5.67
C SER A 30 -16.69 -7.47 -5.65
N GLU A 31 -17.48 -7.79 -4.61
CA GLU A 31 -18.71 -7.05 -4.31
C GLU A 31 -18.39 -5.59 -3.99
N LYS A 32 -19.00 -4.68 -4.77
CA LYS A 32 -18.82 -3.24 -4.59
C LYS A 32 -19.83 -2.70 -3.60
N GLN A 33 -19.36 -2.01 -2.57
CA GLN A 33 -20.19 -1.30 -1.61
C GLN A 33 -20.23 0.19 -1.94
N GLN A 34 -21.42 0.78 -1.95
CA GLN A 34 -21.52 2.23 -2.10
C GLN A 34 -21.12 2.90 -0.78
N PHE A 35 -20.21 3.87 -0.84
CA PHE A 35 -19.87 4.67 0.32
C PHE A 35 -21.06 5.57 0.72
N SER A 36 -21.41 5.52 2.01
CA SER A 36 -22.47 6.35 2.58
C SER A 36 -21.91 7.31 3.62
N THR A 37 -21.34 6.76 4.70
CA THR A 37 -20.78 7.53 5.81
C THR A 37 -19.49 6.90 6.32
N GLU A 38 -18.65 7.68 7.01
CA GLU A 38 -17.43 7.16 7.65
C GLU A 38 -17.73 6.03 8.63
N THR A 39 -18.78 6.17 9.44
CA THR A 39 -19.22 5.12 10.37
C THR A 39 -19.61 3.82 9.66
N SER A 40 -20.24 3.91 8.48
CA SER A 40 -20.59 2.72 7.70
C SER A 40 -19.36 2.00 7.17
N LEU A 41 -18.34 2.76 6.72
CA LEU A 41 -17.06 2.22 6.28
C LEU A 41 -16.34 1.54 7.44
N GLU A 42 -16.26 2.18 8.61
CA GLU A 42 -15.61 1.61 9.80
C GLU A 42 -16.28 0.31 10.25
N ARG A 43 -17.62 0.29 10.27
CA ARG A 43 -18.37 -0.92 10.59
C ARG A 43 -18.08 -2.06 9.62
N SER A 44 -18.02 -1.78 8.32
CA SER A 44 -17.65 -2.79 7.31
C SER A 44 -16.23 -3.31 7.51
N LEU A 45 -15.26 -2.44 7.81
CA LEU A 45 -13.87 -2.82 8.09
C LEU A 45 -13.76 -3.71 9.34
N ASP A 46 -14.46 -3.35 10.42
CA ASP A 46 -14.46 -4.11 11.66
C ASP A 46 -15.13 -5.47 11.52
N HIS A 47 -16.29 -5.50 10.85
CA HIS A 47 -16.97 -6.75 10.56
C HIS A 47 -16.09 -7.68 9.74
N ARG A 48 -15.45 -7.17 8.69
CA ARG A 48 -14.52 -7.92 7.86
C ARG A 48 -13.31 -8.43 8.65
N ARG A 49 -12.74 -7.59 9.52
CA ARG A 49 -11.63 -7.98 10.41
C ARG A 49 -12.04 -9.13 11.33
N GLN A 50 -13.21 -9.05 11.96
CA GLN A 50 -13.72 -10.10 12.85
C GLN A 50 -13.92 -11.41 12.09
N ALA A 51 -14.54 -11.36 10.90
CA ALA A 51 -14.76 -12.55 10.08
C ALA A 51 -13.43 -13.22 9.67
N LEU A 52 -12.42 -12.43 9.29
CA LEU A 52 -11.08 -12.95 9.01
C LEU A 52 -10.40 -13.53 10.26
N TYR A 53 -10.53 -12.88 11.41
CA TYR A 53 -9.95 -13.34 12.68
C TYR A 53 -10.58 -14.67 13.15
N GLN A 54 -11.88 -14.83 12.93
CA GLN A 54 -12.63 -16.05 13.24
C GLN A 54 -12.48 -17.15 12.17
N GLY A 55 -11.74 -16.89 11.09
CA GLY A 55 -11.58 -17.84 9.97
C GLY A 55 -12.87 -18.08 9.17
N GLN A 56 -13.86 -17.21 9.27
CA GLN A 56 -15.14 -17.32 8.55
C GLN A 56 -15.01 -16.97 7.07
N THR A 57 -14.01 -16.15 6.72
CA THR A 57 -13.71 -15.77 5.34
C THR A 57 -12.20 -15.65 5.15
N GLY A 58 -11.73 -15.90 3.93
CA GLY A 58 -10.36 -15.59 3.49
C GLY A 58 -10.26 -14.30 2.66
N ASP A 59 -11.40 -13.70 2.32
CA ASP A 59 -11.44 -12.47 1.51
C ASP A 59 -11.06 -11.27 2.38
N GLN A 60 -9.95 -10.63 2.02
CA GLN A 60 -9.34 -9.52 2.75
C GLN A 60 -9.73 -8.15 2.20
N TYR A 61 -10.45 -8.09 1.08
CA TYR A 61 -10.64 -6.84 0.35
C TYR A 61 -12.08 -6.34 0.50
N LEU A 62 -12.20 -5.03 0.61
CA LEU A 62 -13.47 -4.32 0.52
C LEU A 62 -13.32 -3.23 -0.53
N VAL A 63 -14.25 -3.18 -1.47
CA VAL A 63 -14.24 -2.19 -2.56
C VAL A 63 -15.39 -1.22 -2.33
N PHE A 64 -15.05 0.04 -2.09
CA PHE A 64 -16.02 1.12 -1.92
C PHE A 64 -16.03 2.03 -3.15
N THR A 65 -17.21 2.38 -3.64
CA THR A 65 -17.39 3.29 -4.77
C THR A 65 -17.88 4.66 -4.30
N SER A 66 -17.72 5.66 -5.17
CA SER A 66 -18.23 7.02 -4.98
C SER A 66 -17.64 7.75 -3.76
N ILE A 67 -16.36 7.52 -3.45
CA ILE A 67 -15.69 8.19 -2.32
C ILE A 67 -15.19 9.59 -2.74
N PRO A 68 -15.65 10.68 -2.10
CA PRO A 68 -15.10 12.01 -2.32
C PRO A 68 -13.61 12.09 -1.94
N ALA A 69 -12.82 12.85 -2.70
CA ALA A 69 -11.37 12.95 -2.50
C ALA A 69 -11.01 13.58 -1.13
N GLU A 70 -11.84 14.50 -0.67
CA GLU A 70 -11.73 15.16 0.64
C GLU A 70 -11.91 14.13 1.75
N GLN A 71 -12.88 13.23 1.59
CA GLN A 71 -13.12 12.16 2.55
C GLN A 71 -11.96 11.17 2.55
N TYR A 72 -11.44 10.77 1.39
CA TYR A 72 -10.24 9.93 1.34
C TYR A 72 -9.05 10.56 2.05
N SER A 73 -8.83 11.87 1.88
CA SER A 73 -7.73 12.58 2.54
C SER A 73 -7.82 12.47 4.06
N ARG A 74 -9.03 12.64 4.63
CA ARG A 74 -9.31 12.41 6.06
C ARG A 74 -9.10 10.95 6.45
N LEU A 75 -9.58 10.02 5.62
CA LEU A 75 -9.44 8.59 5.90
C LEU A 75 -7.98 8.12 5.88
N SER A 76 -7.15 8.78 5.07
CA SER A 76 -5.73 8.50 4.92
C SER A 76 -4.90 9.14 6.04
N ASP A 77 -5.38 10.18 6.72
CA ASP A 77 -4.57 10.90 7.70
C ASP A 77 -4.12 9.94 8.84
N ASP A 78 -2.81 9.75 8.91
CA ASP A 78 -2.12 8.72 9.71
C ASP A 78 -2.26 8.97 11.22
N ARG A 79 -2.75 10.15 11.59
CA ARG A 79 -3.00 10.55 12.97
C ARG A 79 -4.06 9.68 13.66
N SER A 80 -4.96 9.06 12.89
CA SER A 80 -5.93 8.11 13.44
C SER A 80 -5.29 6.73 13.66
N ARG A 81 -4.67 6.54 14.83
CA ARG A 81 -4.09 5.26 15.32
C ARG A 81 -5.02 4.05 15.21
N THR A 82 -6.31 4.24 14.93
CA THR A 82 -7.37 3.24 14.88
C THR A 82 -7.34 2.33 13.65
N ARG A 83 -6.57 2.63 12.59
CA ARG A 83 -6.63 1.89 11.31
C ARG A 83 -5.40 1.05 10.96
N LYS A 84 -4.58 0.67 11.94
CA LYS A 84 -3.34 -0.10 11.72
C LYS A 84 -3.54 -1.41 10.94
N TYR A 85 -4.71 -2.00 11.06
CA TYR A 85 -5.08 -3.26 10.41
C TYR A 85 -5.64 -3.09 8.99
N VAL A 86 -5.65 -1.88 8.42
CA VAL A 86 -6.22 -1.63 7.09
C VAL A 86 -5.24 -0.88 6.20
N ARG A 87 -5.04 -1.36 4.98
CA ARG A 87 -4.34 -0.62 3.92
C ARG A 87 -5.36 -0.05 2.94
N LEU A 88 -5.23 1.24 2.66
CA LEU A 88 -6.13 1.96 1.76
C LEU A 88 -5.43 2.26 0.44
N LEU A 89 -6.07 1.89 -0.66
CA LEU A 89 -5.68 2.25 -2.02
C LEU A 89 -6.82 3.04 -2.65
N TYR A 90 -6.52 4.22 -3.18
CA TYR A 90 -7.54 5.08 -3.78
C TYR A 90 -7.19 5.44 -5.22
N ASN A 91 -8.20 5.36 -6.08
CA ASN A 91 -8.16 5.85 -7.44
C ASN A 91 -9.03 7.10 -7.53
N SER A 92 -8.40 8.25 -7.80
CA SER A 92 -9.09 9.54 -7.84
C SER A 92 -9.98 9.72 -9.07
N GLU A 93 -9.67 9.04 -10.18
CA GLU A 93 -10.44 9.15 -11.43
C GLU A 93 -11.77 8.40 -11.30
N THR A 94 -11.72 7.18 -10.78
CA THR A 94 -12.91 6.33 -10.61
C THR A 94 -13.62 6.53 -9.26
N ARG A 95 -12.99 7.26 -8.33
CA ARG A 95 -13.44 7.45 -6.95
C ARG A 95 -13.69 6.13 -6.21
N ILE A 96 -12.85 5.13 -6.51
CA ILE A 96 -12.89 3.80 -5.89
C ILE A 96 -11.83 3.75 -4.77
N LEU A 97 -12.26 3.32 -3.59
CA LEU A 97 -11.39 3.00 -2.47
C LEU A 97 -11.36 1.48 -2.27
N ILE A 98 -10.17 0.90 -2.32
CA ILE A 98 -9.94 -0.49 -1.98
C ILE A 98 -9.31 -0.52 -0.60
N ALA A 99 -9.99 -1.14 0.35
CA ALA A 99 -9.49 -1.37 1.68
C ALA A 99 -9.08 -2.84 1.82
N LYS A 100 -7.79 -3.08 2.06
CA LYS A 100 -7.26 -4.40 2.41
C LYS A 100 -7.19 -4.53 3.93
N VAL A 101 -8.01 -5.40 4.49
CA VAL A 101 -8.05 -5.73 5.92
C VAL A 101 -7.01 -6.81 6.22
N MET A 102 -6.08 -6.50 7.11
CA MET A 102 -5.00 -7.38 7.56
C MET A 102 -5.39 -7.98 8.91
N PRO A 103 -5.75 -9.27 8.98
CA PRO A 103 -6.35 -9.84 10.19
C PRO A 103 -5.36 -10.19 11.28
N ASN A 104 -4.05 -10.20 10.98
CA ASN A 104 -3.07 -10.77 11.88
C ASN A 104 -2.28 -9.69 12.63
N PRO A 105 -2.52 -9.48 13.94
CA PRO A 105 -1.66 -8.62 14.76
C PRO A 105 -0.21 -9.12 14.81
N ALA A 106 0.05 -10.42 14.55
CA ALA A 106 1.41 -10.92 14.39
C ALA A 106 2.11 -10.32 13.16
N HIS A 107 1.39 -9.99 12.08
CA HIS A 107 2.01 -9.27 10.96
C HIS A 107 2.43 -7.85 11.40
N GLU A 108 1.60 -7.14 12.15
CA GLU A 108 1.98 -5.84 12.71
C GLU A 108 3.16 -5.96 13.68
N PHE A 109 3.15 -6.99 14.54
CA PHE A 109 4.22 -7.27 15.48
C PHE A 109 5.53 -7.59 14.75
N THR A 110 5.50 -8.42 13.71
CA THR A 110 6.66 -8.76 12.89
C THR A 110 7.19 -7.52 12.17
N VAL A 111 6.32 -6.69 11.56
CA VAL A 111 6.75 -5.44 10.92
C VAL A 111 7.43 -4.52 11.93
N ARG A 112 6.83 -4.31 13.10
CA ARG A 112 7.42 -3.49 14.17
C ARG A 112 8.73 -4.05 14.70
N SER A 113 8.80 -5.37 14.88
CA SER A 113 10.01 -6.04 15.34
C SER A 113 11.11 -5.89 14.31
N PHE A 114 10.79 -6.04 13.03
CA PHE A 114 11.71 -5.85 11.92
C PHE A 114 12.20 -4.40 11.83
N ASP A 115 11.32 -3.42 11.95
CA ASP A 115 11.68 -1.99 12.01
C ASP A 115 12.62 -1.69 13.18
N SER A 116 12.36 -2.30 14.35
CA SER A 116 13.23 -2.17 15.53
C SER A 116 14.61 -2.79 15.31
N LEU A 117 14.69 -3.94 14.63
CA LEU A 117 15.96 -4.61 14.30
C LEU A 117 16.76 -3.79 13.30
N ILE A 118 16.12 -3.28 12.24
CA ILE A 118 16.78 -2.39 11.28
C ILE A 118 17.30 -1.13 11.97
N SER A 119 16.48 -0.50 12.81
CA SER A 119 16.87 0.71 13.54
C SER A 119 18.08 0.43 14.45
N GLY A 120 18.07 -0.68 15.19
CA GLY A 120 19.21 -1.10 16.01
C GLY A 120 20.48 -1.35 15.20
N ALA A 121 20.37 -1.98 14.03
CA ALA A 121 21.50 -2.20 13.14
C ALA A 121 22.06 -0.90 12.55
N LEU A 122 21.19 0.03 12.10
CA LEU A 122 21.59 1.34 11.60
C LEU A 122 22.29 2.18 12.69
N HIS A 123 21.79 2.11 13.92
CA HIS A 123 22.40 2.74 15.08
C HIS A 123 23.80 2.15 15.36
N ALA A 124 23.93 0.82 15.39
CA ALA A 124 25.21 0.14 15.62
C ALA A 124 26.27 0.44 14.54
N MET A 125 25.83 0.73 13.31
CA MET A 125 26.70 1.16 12.20
C MET A 125 26.99 2.67 12.19
N GLY A 126 26.37 3.47 13.06
CA GLY A 126 26.55 4.92 13.12
C GLY A 126 25.97 5.69 11.92
N VAL A 127 25.07 5.06 11.14
CA VAL A 127 24.49 5.64 9.91
C VAL A 127 23.00 5.98 10.05
N GLU A 128 22.45 5.92 11.25
CA GLU A 128 21.04 6.21 11.50
C GLU A 128 20.62 7.60 11.01
N ASN A 129 21.49 8.60 11.14
CA ASN A 129 21.23 9.98 10.73
C ASN A 129 21.34 10.17 9.20
N ASP A 130 21.85 9.16 8.48
CA ASP A 130 21.99 9.17 7.02
C ASP A 130 20.81 8.48 6.32
N VAL A 131 19.95 7.80 7.09
CA VAL A 131 18.77 7.10 6.59
C VAL A 131 17.52 7.72 7.18
N TRP A 132 16.73 8.40 6.34
CA TRP A 132 15.41 8.83 6.77
C TRP A 132 14.45 7.65 6.75
N ASN A 133 13.92 7.32 7.93
CA ASN A 133 12.72 6.49 8.01
C ASN A 133 11.54 7.33 7.50
N LEU A 134 11.19 7.10 6.24
CA LEU A 134 10.05 7.79 5.62
C LEU A 134 8.71 7.22 6.09
N GLY A 135 8.71 6.14 6.87
CA GLY A 135 7.50 5.46 7.30
C GLY A 135 6.68 4.99 6.10
N SER A 136 5.36 5.05 6.24
CA SER A 136 4.40 4.76 5.16
C SER A 136 4.18 5.98 4.27
N THR A 137 5.18 6.39 3.49
CA THR A 137 5.00 7.46 2.47
C THR A 137 4.01 7.03 1.40
N THR A 138 3.01 7.85 1.10
CA THR A 138 2.13 7.63 -0.05
C THR A 138 2.93 7.81 -1.34
N VAL A 139 3.03 6.74 -2.14
CA VAL A 139 3.58 6.77 -3.50
C VAL A 139 2.41 6.91 -4.48
N THR A 140 2.52 7.85 -5.41
CA THR A 140 1.56 8.03 -6.49
C THR A 140 2.11 7.34 -7.74
N ILE A 141 1.36 6.39 -8.28
CA ILE A 141 1.70 5.67 -9.52
C ILE A 141 0.51 5.84 -10.48
N GLY A 142 0.63 6.78 -11.43
CA GLY A 142 -0.48 7.18 -12.28
C GLY A 142 -1.66 7.71 -11.45
N ALA A 143 -2.87 7.18 -11.69
CA ALA A 143 -4.09 7.53 -10.97
C ALA A 143 -4.20 6.91 -9.56
N TRP A 144 -3.28 6.00 -9.21
CA TRP A 144 -3.33 5.25 -7.96
C TRP A 144 -2.46 5.89 -6.90
N LYS A 145 -3.03 6.07 -5.71
CA LYS A 145 -2.30 6.40 -4.49
C LYS A 145 -2.17 5.16 -3.64
N LYS A 146 -0.94 4.73 -3.38
CA LYS A 146 -0.61 3.52 -2.60
C LYS A 146 0.34 3.86 -1.45
N ARG A 147 0.17 3.21 -0.30
CA ARG A 147 1.17 3.21 0.78
C ARG A 147 1.97 1.90 0.78
N PRO A 148 3.31 1.94 0.68
CA PRO A 148 4.17 0.81 0.96
C PRO A 148 4.25 0.59 2.47
N THR A 149 4.52 -0.67 2.87
CA THR A 149 4.63 -1.05 4.29
C THR A 149 5.87 -0.46 4.96
N ALA A 150 6.94 -0.25 4.20
CA ALA A 150 8.18 0.39 4.63
C ALA A 150 8.83 1.04 3.41
N ALA A 151 9.35 2.26 3.56
CA ALA A 151 10.17 2.93 2.56
C ALA A 151 11.41 3.53 3.25
N GLY A 152 12.59 3.22 2.73
CA GLY A 152 13.84 3.84 3.12
C GLY A 152 14.44 4.55 1.92
N LEU A 153 14.83 5.83 2.08
CA LEU A 153 15.61 6.55 1.07
C LEU A 153 17.02 6.80 1.62
N ARG A 154 18.04 6.61 0.76
CA ARG A 154 19.41 7.05 1.06
C ARG A 154 19.55 8.54 0.77
N ARG A 155 20.21 9.27 1.68
CA ARG A 155 20.47 10.72 1.58
C ARG A 155 21.16 11.16 0.30
N GLN A 156 21.97 10.30 -0.32
CA GLN A 156 22.76 10.62 -1.51
C GLN A 156 21.91 10.91 -2.77
N GLN A 157 20.60 10.67 -2.75
CA GLN A 157 19.71 10.93 -3.88
C GLN A 157 18.91 12.25 -3.81
N LEU A 158 19.15 13.11 -2.82
CA LEU A 158 18.40 14.36 -2.61
C LEU A 158 19.21 15.64 -2.87
N GLN A 159 20.39 15.55 -3.50
CA GLN A 159 21.07 16.73 -4.01
C GLN A 159 20.52 17.06 -5.40
N VAL A 160 19.55 17.97 -5.45
CA VAL A 160 19.06 18.66 -6.65
C VAL A 160 19.25 20.16 -6.44
#